data_AF-A0A524J4B6-F1
#
_entry.id   AF-A0A524J4B6-F1
#
_cell.length_a   1.000
_cell.length_b   1.000
_cell.length_c   1.000
_cell.angle_alpha   90.00
_cell.angle_beta   90.00
_cell.angle_gamma   90.00
#
_symmetry.space_group_name_H-M   'P 1'
#
loop_
_entity.id
_entity.type
_entity.pdbx_description
1 polymer ?
#
loop_
_entity_poly.entity_id
_entity_poly.type
_entity_poly.pdbx_seq_one_letter_code
_entity_poly.pdbx_strand_id
1 'polypeptide(L)'
;MPTTSGRNRSRSRSRHTAGSVRSIVVIGVAMAVAACAGPAPAGTVSADGLVALVGTSDDVTLLGWGTNADDPISIELPKRDTTWIATGRADVLAATLTDGSVATSNPVSLGVRPVTWRPVRAAGPNGDAPEGPEYFATWDPEGGRYATLAGNLAGGDAIRVVLVDPTVASAFEIALDQPVVAAPPTWIDDDRLVVITGDTDRPSSTIVDATTGGLAEGPAGARLLAASADGHRIATMAGRGAPVVVRDTSGWLAGDGSSLASIEPPDVGSSAIAIALDDGGERLAIAWAAADGSVSLAVHGGASDWRRVATPQIGSAQGAVVAWRRGG
;
A
#
# COMPACT_ATOMS: atom_id res chain seq x y z
N MET A 1 -47.96 -18.25 44.54
CA MET A 1 -48.11 -17.02 45.34
C MET A 1 -46.99 -16.06 44.96
N PRO A 2 -47.26 -14.77 44.69
CA PRO A 2 -48.25 -14.15 43.79
C PRO A 2 -47.62 -13.88 42.39
N THR A 3 -48.27 -14.00 41.22
CA THR A 3 -49.29 -13.12 40.57
C THR A 3 -48.88 -11.62 40.61
N THR A 4 -48.91 -10.80 39.56
CA THR A 4 -49.89 -10.63 38.47
C THR A 4 -49.40 -9.50 37.54
N SER A 5 -49.89 -9.50 36.28
CA SER A 5 -50.47 -8.35 35.53
C SER A 5 -49.69 -7.02 35.43
N GLY A 6 -49.52 -6.37 34.30
CA GLY A 6 -50.29 -6.38 33.06
C GLY A 6 -50.48 -4.95 32.54
N ARG A 7 -50.40 -4.82 31.21
CA ARG A 7 -51.09 -3.86 30.33
C ARG A 7 -50.91 -2.33 30.50
N ASN A 8 -50.63 -1.78 29.31
CA ASN A 8 -51.40 -0.75 28.58
C ASN A 8 -50.80 0.67 28.47
N ARG A 9 -50.46 0.97 27.21
CA ARG A 9 -50.99 2.08 26.39
C ARG A 9 -51.27 3.39 27.12
N SER A 10 -50.69 4.48 26.65
CA SER A 10 -51.30 5.29 25.58
C SER A 10 -50.54 6.61 25.37
N ARG A 11 -50.66 7.08 24.13
CA ARG A 11 -50.20 8.38 23.62
C ARG A 11 -50.75 9.54 24.44
N SER A 12 -49.94 10.57 24.63
CA SER A 12 -50.42 11.95 24.76
C SER A 12 -49.53 12.88 23.96
N ARG A 13 -50.14 13.57 22.99
CA ARG A 13 -49.58 14.72 22.28
C ARG A 13 -49.64 15.93 23.21
N SER A 14 -48.62 16.77 23.20
CA SER A 14 -48.82 18.21 23.39
C SER A 14 -47.93 19.00 22.42
N ARG A 15 -48.58 19.83 21.61
CA ARG A 15 -47.99 20.95 20.88
C ARG A 15 -47.87 22.09 21.89
N HIS A 16 -46.75 22.82 21.92
CA HIS A 16 -46.73 24.26 22.22
C HIS A 16 -45.32 24.82 21.99
N THR A 17 -45.22 25.74 21.03
CA THR A 17 -44.39 26.97 21.08
C THR A 17 -44.75 27.77 19.82
N ALA A 18 -45.68 28.72 19.90
CA ALA A 18 -45.54 30.08 20.44
C ALA A 18 -44.34 30.80 19.80
N GLY A 19 -44.65 31.69 18.86
CA GLY A 19 -43.69 32.59 18.25
C GLY A 19 -43.39 33.82 19.12
N SER A 20 -42.24 34.43 18.85
CA SER A 20 -41.91 35.83 19.14
C SER A 20 -40.76 36.20 18.18
N VAL A 21 -41.04 36.87 17.06
CA VAL A 21 -40.95 38.33 16.83
C VAL A 21 -39.55 38.91 17.04
N ARG A 22 -38.89 39.11 15.88
CA ARG A 22 -38.07 40.25 15.42
C ARG A 22 -36.96 40.81 16.33
N SER A 23 -35.75 40.76 15.80
CA SER A 23 -34.94 41.97 15.61
C SER A 23 -34.09 41.83 14.35
N ILE A 24 -34.35 42.75 13.42
CA ILE A 24 -33.59 42.99 12.20
C ILE A 24 -32.46 43.95 12.57
N VAL A 25 -31.22 43.54 12.34
CA VAL A 25 -30.08 44.46 12.20
C VAL A 25 -29.54 44.24 10.80
N VAL A 26 -29.80 45.21 9.93
CA VAL A 26 -29.17 45.38 8.62
C VAL A 26 -27.93 46.22 8.85
N ILE A 27 -26.75 45.65 8.59
CA ILE A 27 -25.52 46.41 8.40
C ILE A 27 -24.82 45.89 7.15
N GLY A 28 -24.74 46.77 6.15
CA GLY A 28 -23.51 47.09 5.44
C GLY A 28 -22.87 46.01 4.59
N VAL A 29 -23.15 46.09 3.29
CA VAL A 29 -22.39 45.46 2.20
C VAL A 29 -20.89 45.72 2.33
N ALA A 30 -20.11 44.64 2.41
CA ALA A 30 -18.77 44.58 1.85
C ALA A 30 -18.72 43.35 0.93
N MET A 31 -18.83 43.59 -0.37
CA MET A 31 -18.55 42.56 -1.38
C MET A 31 -17.05 42.30 -1.40
N ALA A 32 -16.60 41.36 -0.58
CA ALA A 32 -15.44 40.56 -0.93
C ALA A 32 -15.97 39.44 -1.82
N VAL A 33 -15.71 39.55 -3.12
CA VAL A 33 -15.72 38.39 -4.02
C VAL A 33 -14.53 37.53 -3.58
N ALA A 34 -14.71 36.80 -2.48
CA ALA A 34 -13.98 35.55 -2.34
C ALA A 34 -14.50 34.71 -3.50
N ALA A 35 -13.66 34.51 -4.50
CA ALA A 35 -13.84 33.37 -5.37
C ALA A 35 -13.91 32.17 -4.43
N CYS A 36 -15.12 31.67 -4.19
CA CYS A 36 -15.30 30.30 -3.80
C CYS A 36 -14.63 29.52 -4.93
N ALA A 37 -13.36 29.14 -4.72
CA ALA A 37 -12.88 27.92 -5.30
C ALA A 37 -13.87 26.87 -4.80
N GLY A 38 -14.88 26.59 -5.62
CA GLY A 38 -15.68 25.40 -5.42
C GLY A 38 -14.72 24.23 -5.28
N PRO A 39 -15.08 23.18 -4.53
CA PRO A 39 -14.29 21.96 -4.55
C PRO A 39 -14.01 21.64 -6.01
N ALA A 40 -12.72 21.46 -6.34
CA ALA A 40 -12.33 21.02 -7.67
C ALA A 40 -13.28 19.88 -8.06
N PRO A 41 -13.84 19.88 -9.29
CA PRO A 41 -14.72 18.79 -9.70
C PRO A 41 -13.98 17.50 -9.37
N ALA A 42 -14.64 16.60 -8.62
CA ALA A 42 -14.08 15.33 -8.23
C ALA A 42 -13.51 14.68 -9.49
N GLY A 43 -12.19 14.77 -9.66
CA GLY A 43 -11.51 14.12 -10.75
C GLY A 43 -11.91 12.67 -10.62
N THR A 44 -12.37 12.06 -11.71
CA THR A 44 -12.57 10.61 -11.77
C THR A 44 -11.29 9.97 -11.26
N VAL A 45 -11.32 9.49 -10.01
CA VAL A 45 -10.17 8.89 -9.36
C VAL A 45 -9.93 7.57 -10.08
N SER A 46 -8.97 7.61 -11.00
CA SER A 46 -8.69 6.56 -11.96
C SER A 46 -7.59 5.62 -11.45
N ALA A 47 -7.46 4.47 -12.11
CA ALA A 47 -6.31 3.58 -11.99
C ALA A 47 -5.02 4.18 -12.58
N ASP A 48 -5.04 5.43 -13.02
CA ASP A 48 -3.90 6.15 -13.60
C ASP A 48 -2.64 6.04 -12.74
N GLY A 49 -1.57 5.51 -13.33
CA GLY A 49 -0.30 5.28 -12.66
C GLY A 49 -0.21 3.95 -11.91
N LEU A 50 -1.30 3.18 -11.79
CA LEU A 50 -1.23 1.83 -11.23
C LEU A 50 -0.35 0.95 -12.13
N VAL A 51 0.46 0.11 -11.50
CA VAL A 51 1.20 -0.98 -12.12
C VAL A 51 0.89 -2.26 -11.34
N ALA A 52 0.67 -3.36 -12.06
CA ALA A 52 0.43 -4.66 -11.47
C ALA A 52 1.25 -5.75 -12.17
N LEU A 53 2.01 -6.51 -11.38
CA LEU A 53 2.59 -7.77 -11.83
C LEU A 53 1.53 -8.85 -11.62
N VAL A 54 1.03 -9.42 -12.71
CA VAL A 54 -0.08 -10.38 -12.69
C VAL A 54 0.41 -11.76 -13.07
N GLY A 55 0.17 -12.73 -12.22
CA GLY A 55 0.44 -14.15 -12.46
C GLY A 55 -0.81 -14.89 -12.92
N THR A 56 -0.64 -15.73 -13.93
CA THR A 56 -1.61 -16.73 -14.39
C THR A 56 -1.02 -18.13 -14.17
N SER A 57 -1.73 -19.18 -14.57
CA SER A 57 -1.22 -20.56 -14.49
C SER A 57 0.08 -20.77 -15.28
N ASP A 58 0.26 -20.04 -16.38
CA ASP A 58 1.29 -20.33 -17.38
C ASP A 58 2.26 -19.16 -17.63
N ASP A 59 1.93 -17.96 -17.16
CA ASP A 59 2.72 -16.76 -17.47
C ASP A 59 2.59 -15.69 -16.38
N VAL A 60 3.57 -14.79 -16.36
CA VAL A 60 3.58 -13.57 -15.56
C VAL A 60 3.71 -12.38 -16.50
N THR A 61 2.84 -11.38 -16.35
CA THR A 61 2.92 -10.16 -17.14
C THR A 61 2.75 -8.91 -16.28
N LEU A 62 3.51 -7.88 -16.65
CA LEU A 62 3.45 -6.57 -16.01
C LEU A 62 2.51 -5.67 -16.80
N LEU A 63 1.54 -5.09 -16.10
CA LEU A 63 0.50 -4.23 -16.64
C LEU A 63 0.61 -2.84 -16.01
N GLY A 64 0.30 -1.80 -16.78
CA GLY A 64 0.17 -0.44 -16.25
C GLY A 64 -1.03 0.29 -16.84
N TRP A 65 -1.63 1.16 -16.05
CA TRP A 65 -2.81 1.96 -16.44
C TRP A 65 -2.40 3.42 -16.61
N GLY A 66 -2.67 3.96 -17.80
CA GLY A 66 -2.43 5.37 -18.13
C GLY A 66 -3.68 6.22 -17.97
N THR A 67 -3.56 7.52 -18.22
CA THR A 67 -4.65 8.50 -18.02
C THR A 67 -5.93 8.09 -18.75
N ASN A 68 -7.00 7.82 -17.98
CA ASN A 68 -8.32 7.40 -18.48
C ASN A 68 -8.31 6.12 -19.34
N ALA A 69 -7.33 5.24 -19.15
CA ALA A 69 -7.29 3.97 -19.86
C ALA A 69 -8.06 2.89 -19.06
N ASP A 70 -9.15 2.39 -19.63
CA ASP A 70 -9.86 1.21 -19.09
C ASP A 70 -9.03 -0.08 -19.30
N ASP A 71 -8.27 -0.13 -20.40
CA ASP A 71 -7.43 -1.26 -20.76
C ASP A 71 -5.99 -1.08 -20.26
N PRO A 72 -5.39 -2.14 -19.68
CA PRO A 72 -4.00 -2.10 -19.27
C PRO A 72 -3.05 -2.09 -20.48
N ILE A 73 -1.92 -1.41 -20.31
CA ILE A 73 -0.81 -1.45 -21.25
C ILE A 73 0.25 -2.41 -20.69
N SER A 74 0.64 -3.40 -21.50
CA SER A 74 1.72 -4.32 -21.12
C SER A 74 3.07 -3.60 -21.09
N ILE A 75 3.80 -3.81 -20.00
CA ILE A 75 5.17 -3.36 -19.79
C ILE A 75 6.07 -4.60 -19.93
N GLU A 76 7.17 -4.45 -20.67
CA GLU A 76 8.12 -5.54 -20.86
C GLU A 76 8.85 -5.85 -19.54
N LEU A 77 8.86 -7.13 -19.15
CA LEU A 77 9.56 -7.63 -17.97
C LEU A 77 11.04 -7.90 -18.27
N PRO A 78 11.94 -7.85 -17.25
CA PRO A 78 13.33 -8.25 -17.44
C PRO A 78 13.43 -9.73 -17.80
N LYS A 79 12.62 -10.57 -17.15
CA LYS A 79 12.45 -12.01 -17.41
C LYS A 79 11.05 -12.47 -16.99
N ARG A 80 10.59 -13.60 -17.53
CA ARG A 80 9.28 -14.18 -17.22
C ARG A 80 9.15 -14.75 -15.80
N ASP A 81 10.28 -15.01 -15.14
CA ASP A 81 10.33 -15.48 -13.76
C ASP A 81 10.42 -14.32 -12.74
N THR A 82 9.91 -13.14 -13.11
CA THR A 82 9.77 -12.01 -12.17
C THR A 82 8.70 -12.35 -11.13
N THR A 83 9.02 -12.19 -9.85
CA THR A 83 8.13 -12.52 -8.71
C THR A 83 7.62 -11.28 -7.99
N TRP A 84 8.31 -10.15 -8.14
CA TRP A 84 7.98 -8.91 -7.45
C TRP A 84 8.22 -7.69 -8.34
N ILE A 85 7.44 -6.64 -8.14
CA ILE A 85 7.66 -5.33 -8.76
C ILE A 85 7.49 -4.22 -7.74
N ALA A 86 8.34 -3.20 -7.83
CA ALA A 86 8.25 -1.98 -7.05
C ALA A 86 8.52 -0.76 -7.91
N THR A 87 7.82 0.33 -7.62
CA THR A 87 7.92 1.60 -8.33
C THR A 87 8.70 2.62 -7.50
N GLY A 88 9.76 3.16 -8.10
CA GLY A 88 10.58 4.22 -7.55
C GLY A 88 10.27 5.55 -8.22
N ARG A 89 11.06 6.57 -7.87
CA ARG A 89 10.95 7.91 -8.43
C ARG A 89 11.16 7.92 -9.95
N ALA A 90 10.48 8.85 -10.62
CA ALA A 90 10.56 9.02 -12.07
C ALA A 90 10.22 7.73 -12.85
N ASP A 91 9.28 6.94 -12.30
CA ASP A 91 8.77 5.72 -12.93
C ASP A 91 9.82 4.64 -13.19
N VAL A 92 10.92 4.65 -12.45
CA VAL A 92 11.90 3.56 -12.45
C VAL A 92 11.31 2.38 -11.69
N LEU A 93 11.41 1.18 -12.25
CA LEU A 93 10.94 -0.04 -11.61
C LEU A 93 12.12 -0.83 -11.04
N ALA A 94 11.89 -1.53 -9.93
CA ALA A 94 12.73 -2.62 -9.45
C ALA A 94 11.95 -3.93 -9.56
N ALA A 95 12.59 -4.97 -10.06
CA ALA A 95 12.03 -6.29 -10.25
C ALA A 95 12.90 -7.34 -9.54
N THR A 96 12.27 -8.17 -8.70
CA THR A 96 12.93 -9.33 -8.08
C THR A 96 12.56 -10.59 -8.86
N LEU A 97 13.53 -11.47 -9.10
CA LEU A 97 13.35 -12.72 -9.85
C LEU A 97 13.26 -13.95 -8.95
N THR A 98 12.86 -15.09 -9.50
CA THR A 98 12.79 -16.36 -8.73
C THR A 98 14.14 -16.83 -8.19
N ASP A 99 15.25 -16.47 -8.87
CA ASP A 99 16.61 -16.78 -8.43
C ASP A 99 17.15 -15.83 -7.33
N GLY A 100 16.33 -14.85 -6.92
CA GLY A 100 16.69 -13.86 -5.90
C GLY A 100 17.56 -12.71 -6.42
N SER A 101 17.76 -12.59 -7.74
CA SER A 101 18.42 -11.42 -8.32
C SER A 101 17.44 -10.26 -8.55
N VAL A 102 17.98 -9.03 -8.57
CA VAL A 102 17.21 -7.80 -8.81
C VAL A 102 17.64 -7.12 -10.11
N ALA A 103 16.69 -6.55 -10.83
CA ALA A 103 16.91 -5.69 -11.99
C ALA A 103 16.16 -4.36 -11.83
N THR A 104 16.75 -3.27 -12.32
CA THR A 104 16.10 -1.95 -12.39
C THR A 104 15.87 -1.51 -13.83
N SER A 105 14.79 -0.79 -14.08
CA SER A 105 14.46 -0.26 -15.40
C SER A 105 14.99 1.16 -15.61
N ASN A 106 15.01 1.63 -16.86
CA ASN A 106 14.90 3.08 -17.12
C ASN A 106 13.48 3.58 -16.76
N PRO A 107 13.24 4.91 -16.67
CA PRO A 107 11.90 5.47 -16.52
C PRO A 107 10.89 4.86 -17.48
N VAL A 108 9.78 4.35 -16.95
CA VAL A 108 8.73 3.70 -17.75
C VAL A 108 7.70 4.71 -18.21
N SER A 109 7.55 4.86 -19.52
CA SER A 109 6.44 5.59 -20.14
C SER A 109 5.48 4.61 -20.81
N LEU A 110 4.24 4.55 -20.35
CA LEU A 110 3.24 3.62 -20.89
C LEU A 110 2.99 3.88 -22.38
N GLY A 111 2.94 2.81 -23.16
CA GLY A 111 2.70 2.86 -24.61
C GLY A 111 3.93 3.20 -25.45
N VAL A 112 5.08 3.48 -24.83
CA VAL A 112 6.35 3.76 -25.53
C VAL A 112 7.33 2.61 -25.29
N ARG A 113 7.91 2.04 -26.36
CA ARG A 113 8.90 0.93 -26.30
C ARG A 113 10.30 1.37 -26.72
N PRO A 114 11.37 0.72 -26.22
CA PRO A 114 11.41 -0.38 -25.24
C PRO A 114 11.82 0.05 -23.81
N VAL A 115 11.34 -0.70 -22.81
CA VAL A 115 11.86 -0.64 -21.43
C VAL A 115 13.18 -1.39 -21.39
N THR A 116 14.22 -0.76 -20.86
CA THR A 116 15.55 -1.33 -20.72
C THR A 116 15.78 -1.70 -19.26
N TRP A 117 16.04 -2.99 -19.03
CA TRP A 117 16.36 -3.52 -17.72
C TRP A 117 17.86 -3.70 -17.52
N ARG A 118 18.34 -3.40 -16.30
CA ARG A 118 19.74 -3.53 -15.91
C ARG A 118 19.82 -4.37 -14.64
N PRO A 119 20.62 -5.46 -14.63
CA PRO A 119 20.82 -6.23 -13.42
C PRO A 119 21.52 -5.35 -12.37
N VAL A 120 21.06 -5.41 -11.14
CA VAL A 120 21.74 -4.76 -10.01
C VAL A 120 22.78 -5.73 -9.46
N ARG A 121 24.01 -5.26 -9.32
CA ARG A 121 25.13 -6.02 -8.77
C ARG A 121 25.71 -5.25 -7.59
N ALA A 122 24.90 -5.11 -6.55
CA ALA A 122 25.27 -4.36 -5.38
C ALA A 122 26.33 -5.11 -4.57
N ALA A 123 27.26 -4.38 -3.98
CA ALA A 123 28.29 -4.93 -3.12
C ALA A 123 28.39 -4.15 -1.82
N GLY A 124 28.65 -4.86 -0.73
CA GLY A 124 28.93 -4.27 0.57
C GLY A 124 30.28 -3.54 0.62
N PRO A 125 30.62 -2.92 1.76
CA PRO A 125 31.88 -2.17 1.93
C PRO A 125 33.15 -2.98 1.65
N ASN A 126 33.10 -4.31 1.80
CA ASN A 126 34.21 -5.22 1.56
C ASN A 126 34.28 -5.74 0.11
N GLY A 127 33.31 -5.36 -0.75
CA GLY A 127 33.20 -5.83 -2.13
C GLY A 127 32.41 -7.14 -2.29
N ASP A 128 31.96 -7.75 -1.20
CA ASP A 128 31.13 -8.96 -1.23
C ASP A 128 29.69 -8.63 -1.62
N ALA A 129 29.04 -9.54 -2.35
CA ALA A 129 27.61 -9.44 -2.62
C ALA A 129 26.79 -9.74 -1.34
N PRO A 130 25.56 -9.22 -1.23
CA PRO A 130 24.65 -9.59 -0.14
C PRO A 130 24.48 -11.10 -0.01
N GLU A 131 24.38 -11.57 1.23
CA GLU A 131 24.25 -13.01 1.49
C GLU A 131 22.85 -13.52 1.19
N GLY A 132 22.76 -14.55 0.35
CA GLY A 132 21.51 -15.25 0.03
C GLY A 132 20.67 -14.60 -1.07
N PRO A 133 19.55 -15.23 -1.46
CA PRO A 133 18.62 -14.65 -2.41
C PRO A 133 17.92 -13.42 -1.83
N GLU A 134 17.73 -12.39 -2.65
CA GLU A 134 16.94 -11.21 -2.31
C GLU A 134 15.45 -11.47 -2.59
N TYR A 135 14.58 -11.04 -1.68
CA TYR A 135 13.13 -11.12 -1.77
C TYR A 135 12.53 -9.74 -1.67
N PHE A 136 11.55 -9.48 -2.54
CA PHE A 136 10.90 -8.19 -2.64
C PHE A 136 11.87 -7.08 -3.07
N ALA A 137 11.31 -5.90 -3.28
CA ALA A 137 12.02 -4.64 -3.39
C ALA A 137 11.03 -3.55 -2.95
N THR A 138 11.49 -2.54 -2.24
CA THR A 138 10.67 -1.38 -1.88
C THR A 138 11.53 -0.13 -1.95
N TRP A 139 11.13 0.82 -2.79
CA TRP A 139 11.88 2.07 -2.94
C TRP A 139 11.66 2.96 -1.73
N ASP A 140 12.74 3.57 -1.26
CA ASP A 140 12.65 4.65 -0.29
C ASP A 140 11.80 5.80 -0.84
N PRO A 141 11.25 6.68 0.01
CA PRO A 141 10.42 7.79 -0.43
C PRO A 141 11.03 8.62 -1.57
N GLU A 142 12.31 8.95 -1.43
CA GLU A 142 13.07 9.73 -2.41
C GLU A 142 13.39 8.96 -3.71
N GLY A 143 13.25 7.63 -3.71
CA GLY A 143 13.49 6.74 -4.83
C GLY A 143 14.96 6.59 -5.23
N GLY A 144 15.89 6.92 -4.34
CA GLY A 144 17.34 6.81 -4.57
C GLY A 144 17.89 5.42 -4.22
N ARG A 145 17.28 4.74 -3.25
CA ARG A 145 17.64 3.39 -2.79
C ARG A 145 16.40 2.52 -2.68
N TYR A 146 16.58 1.21 -2.71
CA TYR A 146 15.53 0.27 -2.34
C TYR A 146 15.97 -0.62 -1.19
N ALA A 147 15.01 -1.10 -0.41
CA ALA A 147 15.21 -2.14 0.58
C ALA A 147 14.68 -3.48 0.05
N THR A 148 15.34 -4.56 0.44
CA THR A 148 14.94 -5.95 0.20
C THR A 148 15.11 -6.76 1.48
N LEU A 149 14.55 -7.97 1.52
CA LEU A 149 14.88 -8.98 2.52
C LEU A 149 15.79 -10.04 1.89
N ALA A 150 16.95 -10.30 2.45
CA ALA A 150 17.86 -11.35 1.97
C ALA A 150 18.06 -12.44 3.03
N GLY A 151 18.25 -13.68 2.58
CA GLY A 151 18.53 -14.83 3.44
C GLY A 151 17.65 -16.04 3.16
N ASN A 152 17.41 -16.90 4.17
CA ASN A 152 16.57 -18.09 4.03
C ASN A 152 15.14 -17.84 4.52
N LEU A 153 14.32 -17.17 3.71
CA LEU A 153 12.96 -16.79 4.11
C LEU A 153 12.07 -18.01 4.43
N ALA A 154 12.32 -19.15 3.79
CA ALA A 154 11.57 -20.39 4.06
C ALA A 154 11.94 -21.02 5.42
N GLY A 155 13.19 -20.85 5.86
CA GLY A 155 13.67 -21.30 7.17
C GLY A 155 13.43 -20.31 8.31
N GLY A 156 13.21 -19.02 7.99
CA GLY A 156 12.96 -17.96 8.96
C GLY A 156 14.20 -17.47 9.72
N ASP A 157 15.37 -18.06 9.47
CA ASP A 157 16.62 -17.76 10.15
C ASP A 157 17.56 -16.90 9.26
N ALA A 158 18.37 -16.06 9.91
CA ALA A 158 19.41 -15.23 9.29
C ALA A 158 18.89 -14.27 8.19
N ILE A 159 17.69 -13.72 8.37
CA ILE A 159 17.14 -12.70 7.47
C ILE A 159 17.78 -11.35 7.75
N ARG A 160 18.07 -10.61 6.68
CA ARG A 160 18.66 -9.28 6.72
C ARG A 160 17.82 -8.33 5.89
N VAL A 161 17.72 -7.09 6.35
CA VAL A 161 17.32 -6.00 5.46
C VAL A 161 18.55 -5.57 4.69
N VAL A 162 18.47 -5.54 3.36
CA VAL A 162 19.54 -5.03 2.51
C VAL A 162 19.07 -3.74 1.86
N LEU A 163 19.80 -2.65 2.12
CA LEU A 163 19.59 -1.36 1.48
C LEU A 163 20.53 -1.27 0.29
N VAL A 164 19.97 -1.04 -0.89
CA VAL A 164 20.72 -1.01 -2.15
C VAL A 164 20.56 0.35 -2.81
N ASP A 165 21.68 0.99 -3.13
CA ASP A 165 21.74 2.10 -4.09
C ASP A 165 22.17 1.53 -5.46
N PRO A 166 21.23 1.41 -6.41
CA PRO A 166 21.53 0.84 -7.72
C PRO A 166 22.37 1.78 -8.61
N THR A 167 22.48 3.07 -8.29
CA THR A 167 23.25 4.06 -9.07
C THR A 167 24.74 3.88 -8.86
N VAL A 168 25.15 3.61 -7.62
CA VAL A 168 26.56 3.35 -7.27
C VAL A 168 26.85 1.89 -6.97
N ALA A 169 25.85 1.01 -7.11
CA ALA A 169 25.94 -0.43 -6.87
C ALA A 169 26.47 -0.78 -5.47
N SER A 170 26.02 -0.06 -4.45
CA SER A 170 26.39 -0.32 -3.05
C SER A 170 25.25 -0.99 -2.28
N ALA A 171 25.60 -1.89 -1.37
CA ALA A 171 24.69 -2.52 -0.43
C ALA A 171 25.10 -2.23 1.03
N PHE A 172 24.10 -2.11 1.91
CA PHE A 172 24.26 -2.09 3.35
C PHE A 172 23.29 -3.08 3.99
N GLU A 173 23.80 -3.97 4.84
CA GLU A 173 23.02 -5.05 5.44
C GLU A 173 22.77 -4.79 6.92
N ILE A 174 21.51 -4.97 7.33
CA ILE A 174 21.06 -4.86 8.71
C ILE A 174 20.50 -6.23 9.10
N ALA A 175 21.20 -6.93 9.98
CA ALA A 175 20.74 -8.23 10.47
C ALA A 175 19.51 -8.06 11.36
N LEU A 176 18.53 -8.94 11.17
CA LEU A 176 17.37 -9.02 12.06
C LEU A 176 17.64 -10.11 13.10
N ASP A 177 17.32 -9.81 14.36
CA ASP A 177 17.54 -10.70 15.51
C ASP A 177 16.35 -11.62 15.80
N GLN A 178 15.36 -11.64 14.92
CA GLN A 178 14.14 -12.41 15.06
C GLN A 178 13.59 -12.91 13.73
N PRO A 179 12.72 -13.95 13.75
CA PRO A 179 12.08 -14.46 12.54
C PRO A 179 11.28 -13.40 11.80
N VAL A 180 11.25 -13.51 10.48
CA VAL A 180 10.57 -12.59 9.56
C VAL A 180 9.41 -13.30 8.87
N VAL A 181 8.29 -12.61 8.75
CA VAL A 181 7.17 -13.07 7.92
C VAL A 181 7.47 -12.68 6.47
N ALA A 182 7.17 -13.58 5.54
CA ALA A 182 7.36 -13.34 4.10
C ALA A 182 6.44 -12.24 3.55
N ALA A 183 6.81 -10.99 3.80
CA ALA A 183 6.15 -9.77 3.36
C ALA A 183 7.20 -8.71 3.00
N PRO A 184 6.91 -7.79 2.07
CA PRO A 184 7.85 -6.74 1.70
C PRO A 184 8.17 -5.83 2.89
N PRO A 185 9.40 -5.31 3.01
CA PRO A 185 9.65 -4.18 3.89
C PRO A 185 8.81 -2.99 3.43
N THR A 186 8.49 -2.07 4.34
CA THR A 186 7.75 -0.85 3.99
C THR A 186 8.39 0.37 4.62
N TRP A 187 8.84 1.30 3.80
CA TRP A 187 9.29 2.62 4.26
C TRP A 187 8.13 3.39 4.87
N ILE A 188 8.34 3.95 6.07
CA ILE A 188 7.37 4.82 6.76
C ILE A 188 7.82 6.28 6.79
N ASP A 189 9.09 6.53 6.48
CA ASP A 189 9.70 7.83 6.16
C ASP A 189 11.07 7.58 5.48
N ASP A 190 11.85 8.63 5.29
CA ASP A 190 13.14 8.61 4.58
C ASP A 190 14.19 7.70 5.23
N ASP A 191 14.11 7.51 6.55
CA ASP A 191 15.15 6.86 7.36
C ASP A 191 14.64 5.59 8.05
N ARG A 192 13.34 5.31 8.02
CA ARG A 192 12.75 4.18 8.72
C ARG A 192 11.91 3.32 7.82
N LEU A 193 12.08 2.01 7.99
CA LEU A 193 11.26 0.99 7.36
C LEU A 193 10.73 0.02 8.40
N VAL A 194 9.59 -0.58 8.09
CA VAL A 194 8.93 -1.60 8.88
C VAL A 194 9.14 -2.95 8.21
N VAL A 195 9.56 -3.94 8.99
CA VAL A 195 9.59 -5.35 8.62
C VAL A 195 8.56 -6.08 9.48
N ILE A 196 7.75 -6.94 8.86
CA ILE A 196 6.81 -7.79 9.59
C ILE A 196 7.58 -8.98 10.15
N THR A 197 7.57 -9.15 11.46
CA THR A 197 8.37 -10.15 12.18
C THR A 197 7.51 -11.07 13.03
N GLY A 198 8.12 -12.07 13.66
CA GLY A 198 7.45 -13.02 14.53
C GLY A 198 6.83 -14.19 13.78
N ASP A 199 5.79 -14.78 14.37
CA ASP A 199 5.10 -15.94 13.82
C ASP A 199 4.05 -15.50 12.78
N THR A 200 3.84 -16.31 11.75
CA THR A 200 2.80 -16.09 10.73
C THR A 200 1.39 -15.97 11.34
N ASP A 201 1.12 -16.68 12.44
CA ASP A 201 -0.15 -16.65 13.17
C ASP A 201 -0.24 -15.50 14.18
N ARG A 202 0.90 -14.90 14.56
CA ARG A 202 1.00 -13.79 15.52
C ARG A 202 2.07 -12.79 15.06
N PRO A 203 1.83 -12.10 13.94
CA PRO A 203 2.79 -11.17 13.39
C PRO A 203 3.01 -10.00 14.35
N SER A 204 4.26 -9.60 14.50
CA SER A 204 4.68 -8.33 15.06
C SER A 204 5.31 -7.47 13.96
N SER A 205 5.90 -6.34 14.32
CA SER A 205 6.76 -5.61 13.42
C SER A 205 8.03 -5.10 14.12
N THR A 206 9.08 -4.94 13.32
CA THR A 206 10.30 -4.23 13.69
C THR A 206 10.39 -2.96 12.86
N ILE A 207 10.65 -1.84 13.54
CA ILE A 207 11.07 -0.60 12.92
C ILE A 207 12.60 -0.65 12.81
N VAL A 208 13.08 -0.53 11.58
CA VAL A 208 14.50 -0.53 11.25
C VAL A 208 14.89 0.89 10.88
N ASP A 209 15.87 1.44 11.59
CA ASP A 209 16.56 2.67 11.22
C ASP A 209 17.57 2.35 10.10
N ALA A 210 17.26 2.81 8.90
CA ALA A 210 18.01 2.58 7.67
C ALA A 210 19.34 3.33 7.61
N THR A 211 19.61 4.22 8.56
CA THR A 211 20.82 5.04 8.63
C THR A 211 21.79 4.51 9.69
N THR A 212 21.28 4.06 10.84
CA THR A 212 22.09 3.54 11.94
C THR A 212 22.12 2.01 12.04
N GLY A 213 21.18 1.32 11.39
CA GLY A 213 20.94 -0.11 11.58
C GLY A 213 20.23 -0.44 12.89
N GLY A 214 19.76 0.56 13.64
CA GLY A 214 19.03 0.38 14.88
C GLY A 214 17.70 -0.35 14.68
N LEU A 215 17.34 -1.21 15.63
CA LEU A 215 16.08 -1.96 15.64
C LEU A 215 15.22 -1.52 16.82
N ALA A 216 13.93 -1.29 16.58
CA ALA A 216 12.95 -1.01 17.61
C ALA A 216 11.68 -1.85 17.37
N GLU A 217 10.96 -2.15 18.45
CA GLU A 217 9.64 -2.79 18.34
C GLU A 217 8.64 -1.83 17.67
N GLY A 218 7.88 -2.35 16.70
CA GLY A 218 6.78 -1.65 16.06
C GLY A 218 5.41 -2.18 16.50
N PRO A 219 4.31 -1.62 15.96
CA PRO A 219 2.96 -2.10 16.24
C PRO A 219 2.76 -3.56 15.81
N ALA A 220 2.07 -4.34 16.65
CA ALA A 220 1.78 -5.74 16.36
C ALA A 220 0.53 -5.93 15.51
N GLY A 221 0.41 -7.11 14.88
CA GLY A 221 -0.83 -7.63 14.30
C GLY A 221 -0.99 -7.44 12.79
N ALA A 222 -0.17 -6.63 12.12
CA ALA A 222 -0.25 -6.48 10.66
C ALA A 222 0.43 -7.66 9.93
N ARG A 223 -0.22 -8.22 8.90
CA ARG A 223 0.35 -9.24 7.99
C ARG A 223 0.69 -8.71 6.61
N LEU A 224 -0.04 -7.68 6.18
CA LEU A 224 0.29 -6.89 5.00
C LEU A 224 0.31 -5.43 5.42
N LEU A 225 1.25 -4.69 4.83
CA LEU A 225 1.46 -3.29 5.13
C LEU A 225 1.92 -2.58 3.85
N ALA A 226 1.44 -1.35 3.67
CA ALA A 226 1.91 -0.42 2.66
C ALA A 226 1.81 1.00 3.24
N ALA A 227 2.72 1.88 2.85
CA ALA A 227 2.72 3.27 3.24
C ALA A 227 2.76 4.17 2.01
N SER A 228 2.25 5.38 2.14
CA SER A 228 2.44 6.43 1.14
C SER A 228 3.89 6.90 1.14
N ALA A 229 4.37 7.40 0.00
CA ALA A 229 5.74 7.89 -0.12
C ALA A 229 6.00 9.09 0.82
N ASP A 230 5.01 9.95 1.04
CA ASP A 230 5.10 11.05 2.01
C ASP A 230 5.12 10.60 3.49
N GLY A 231 4.97 9.30 3.76
CA GLY A 231 4.99 8.71 5.09
C GLY A 231 3.76 9.05 5.96
N HIS A 232 2.78 9.78 5.44
CA HIS A 232 1.64 10.25 6.23
C HIS A 232 0.55 9.18 6.41
N ARG A 233 0.42 8.25 5.47
CA ARG A 233 -0.61 7.21 5.49
C ARG A 233 -0.01 5.83 5.52
N ILE A 234 -0.71 4.94 6.21
CA ILE A 234 -0.41 3.51 6.24
C ILE A 234 -1.68 2.70 6.05
N ALA A 235 -1.60 1.67 5.21
CA ALA A 235 -2.63 0.68 5.01
C ALA A 235 -2.15 -0.65 5.57
N THR A 236 -2.99 -1.32 6.36
CA THR A 236 -2.65 -2.59 7.01
C THR A 236 -3.77 -3.61 6.86
N MET A 237 -3.43 -4.89 6.79
CA MET A 237 -4.38 -5.99 6.96
C MET A 237 -3.88 -6.91 8.07
N ALA A 238 -4.73 -7.18 9.07
CA ALA A 238 -4.32 -7.93 10.26
C ALA A 238 -4.26 -9.46 10.05
N GLY A 239 -5.02 -9.98 9.10
CA GLY A 239 -5.21 -11.42 8.93
C GLY A 239 -5.89 -11.74 7.60
N ARG A 240 -5.90 -13.03 7.22
CA ARG A 240 -6.64 -13.46 6.04
C ARG A 240 -8.13 -13.15 6.21
N GLY A 241 -8.73 -12.53 5.20
CA GLY A 241 -10.13 -12.09 5.23
C GLY A 241 -10.42 -10.94 6.19
N ALA A 242 -9.39 -10.34 6.81
CA ALA A 242 -9.58 -9.13 7.59
C ALA A 242 -9.75 -7.91 6.65
N PRO A 243 -10.40 -6.84 7.13
CA PRO A 243 -10.44 -5.58 6.40
C PRO A 243 -9.04 -5.00 6.19
N VAL A 244 -8.87 -4.27 5.10
CA VAL A 244 -7.72 -3.38 4.92
C VAL A 244 -8.06 -2.04 5.58
N VAL A 245 -7.28 -1.65 6.57
CA VAL A 245 -7.51 -0.44 7.36
C VAL A 245 -6.47 0.62 7.02
N VAL A 246 -6.93 1.82 6.69
CA VAL A 246 -6.08 2.99 6.40
C VAL A 246 -6.05 3.92 7.61
N ARG A 247 -4.86 4.40 7.98
CA ARG A 247 -4.61 5.25 9.15
C ARG A 247 -3.60 6.34 8.84
N ASP A 248 -3.53 7.33 9.71
CA ASP A 248 -2.32 8.12 9.88
C ASP A 248 -1.18 7.24 10.39
N THR A 249 -0.01 7.36 9.77
CA THR A 249 1.18 6.57 10.18
C THR A 249 1.55 6.87 11.62
N SER A 250 1.47 8.13 12.06
CA SER A 250 1.74 8.53 13.44
C SER A 250 0.77 7.91 14.45
N GLY A 251 -0.53 7.87 14.12
CA GLY A 251 -1.55 7.23 14.96
C GLY A 251 -1.37 5.71 15.03
N TRP A 252 -1.02 5.07 13.91
CA TRP A 252 -0.67 3.66 13.88
C TRP A 252 0.56 3.33 14.73
N LEU A 253 1.64 4.10 14.61
CA LEU A 253 2.85 3.95 15.43
C LEU A 253 2.57 4.17 16.93
N ALA A 254 1.67 5.09 17.26
CA ALA A 254 1.24 5.34 18.64
C ALA A 254 0.29 4.28 19.20
N GLY A 255 -0.26 3.40 18.34
CA GLY A 255 -1.26 2.41 18.73
C GLY A 255 -2.57 3.04 19.21
N ASP A 256 -2.94 4.22 18.70
CA ASP A 256 -4.08 4.99 19.19
C ASP A 256 -5.45 4.41 18.75
N GLY A 257 -5.44 3.45 17.82
CA GLY A 257 -6.62 2.78 17.30
C GLY A 257 -7.43 3.61 16.30
N SER A 258 -6.97 4.80 15.92
CA SER A 258 -7.62 5.64 14.92
C SER A 258 -7.64 4.95 13.55
N SER A 259 -8.68 5.24 12.77
CA SER A 259 -8.77 4.81 11.37
C SER A 259 -9.45 5.87 10.53
N LEU A 260 -8.99 5.98 9.29
CA LEU A 260 -9.56 6.83 8.24
C LEU A 260 -10.54 6.02 7.40
N ALA A 261 -10.24 4.73 7.21
CA ALA A 261 -11.03 3.79 6.44
C ALA A 261 -10.91 2.38 6.97
N SER A 262 -11.96 1.59 6.79
CA SER A 262 -11.93 0.13 6.89
C SER A 262 -12.60 -0.43 5.65
N ILE A 263 -11.84 -1.12 4.81
CA ILE A 263 -12.31 -1.66 3.54
C ILE A 263 -12.46 -3.16 3.69
N GLU A 264 -13.72 -3.61 3.71
CA GLU A 264 -14.07 -5.02 3.78
C GLU A 264 -13.67 -5.76 2.50
N PRO A 265 -13.29 -7.05 2.60
CA PRO A 265 -13.20 -7.92 1.44
C PRO A 265 -14.51 -7.91 0.63
N PRO A 266 -14.45 -8.05 -0.71
CA PRO A 266 -15.64 -7.97 -1.56
C PRO A 266 -16.66 -9.09 -1.26
N ASP A 267 -16.17 -10.26 -0.83
CA ASP A 267 -16.97 -11.46 -0.62
C ASP A 267 -16.41 -12.28 0.55
N VAL A 268 -17.26 -13.18 1.08
CA VAL A 268 -16.85 -14.12 2.13
C VAL A 268 -15.78 -15.07 1.58
N GLY A 269 -14.64 -15.14 2.27
CA GLY A 269 -13.50 -15.98 1.89
C GLY A 269 -12.46 -15.28 1.01
N SER A 270 -12.74 -14.07 0.54
CA SER A 270 -11.77 -13.24 -0.17
C SER A 270 -10.79 -12.58 0.81
N SER A 271 -9.53 -12.40 0.42
CA SER A 271 -8.48 -11.78 1.24
C SER A 271 -7.57 -10.90 0.39
N ALA A 272 -7.08 -9.79 0.94
CA ALA A 272 -6.04 -9.03 0.26
C ALA A 272 -4.75 -9.86 0.23
N ILE A 273 -4.06 -9.84 -0.91
CA ILE A 273 -2.76 -10.47 -1.12
C ILE A 273 -1.66 -9.46 -1.44
N ALA A 274 -2.04 -8.28 -1.92
CA ALA A 274 -1.15 -7.13 -2.11
C ALA A 274 -1.95 -5.84 -1.92
N ILE A 275 -1.29 -4.82 -1.36
CA ILE A 275 -1.84 -3.48 -1.17
C ILE A 275 -0.76 -2.45 -1.54
N ALA A 276 -1.17 -1.31 -2.10
CA ALA A 276 -0.29 -0.19 -2.37
C ALA A 276 -1.01 1.14 -2.23
N LEU A 277 -0.44 2.05 -1.44
CA LEU A 277 -0.83 3.45 -1.40
C LEU A 277 -0.06 4.23 -2.47
N ASP A 278 -0.70 5.21 -3.08
CA ASP A 278 -0.01 6.15 -3.95
C ASP A 278 0.82 7.16 -3.13
N ASP A 279 1.59 8.00 -3.83
CA ASP A 279 2.62 8.84 -3.19
C ASP A 279 2.07 9.75 -2.08
N GLY A 280 0.88 10.32 -2.27
CA GLY A 280 0.20 11.15 -1.26
C GLY A 280 -0.75 10.39 -0.33
N GLY A 281 -0.87 9.07 -0.48
CA GLY A 281 -1.78 8.26 0.32
C GLY A 281 -3.27 8.58 0.12
N GLU A 282 -3.62 9.09 -1.05
CA GLU A 282 -4.99 9.45 -1.43
C GLU A 282 -5.67 8.36 -2.26
N ARG A 283 -4.90 7.41 -2.78
CA ARG A 283 -5.41 6.23 -3.47
C ARG A 283 -4.79 4.96 -2.92
N LEU A 284 -5.63 3.95 -2.72
CA LEU A 284 -5.22 2.61 -2.30
C LEU A 284 -5.63 1.61 -3.38
N ALA A 285 -4.66 0.88 -3.92
CA ALA A 285 -4.89 -0.31 -4.72
C ALA A 285 -4.86 -1.54 -3.82
N ILE A 286 -5.81 -2.46 -4.05
CA ILE A 286 -5.88 -3.75 -3.35
C ILE A 286 -6.04 -4.85 -4.39
N ALA A 287 -5.20 -5.87 -4.31
CA ALA A 287 -5.41 -7.14 -4.99
C ALA A 287 -6.12 -8.12 -4.04
N TRP A 288 -7.34 -8.51 -4.40
CA TRP A 288 -8.16 -9.47 -3.65
C TRP A 288 -8.06 -10.84 -4.29
N ALA A 289 -7.60 -11.83 -3.53
CA ALA A 289 -7.71 -13.23 -3.90
C ALA A 289 -9.01 -13.82 -3.35
N ALA A 290 -9.82 -14.42 -4.22
CA ALA A 290 -11.03 -15.15 -3.85
C ALA A 290 -10.70 -16.58 -3.41
N ALA A 291 -11.69 -17.26 -2.82
CA ALA A 291 -11.54 -18.63 -2.32
C ALA A 291 -11.25 -19.66 -3.44
N ASP A 292 -11.62 -19.37 -4.68
CA ASP A 292 -11.33 -20.21 -5.85
C ASP A 292 -9.93 -19.94 -6.46
N GLY A 293 -9.16 -19.03 -5.86
CA GLY A 293 -7.83 -18.63 -6.32
C GLY A 293 -7.82 -17.56 -7.40
N SER A 294 -8.98 -17.09 -7.87
CA SER A 294 -9.04 -15.95 -8.79
C SER A 294 -8.65 -14.65 -8.08
N VAL A 295 -8.00 -13.74 -8.81
CA VAL A 295 -7.57 -12.44 -8.29
C VAL A 295 -8.26 -11.31 -9.03
N SER A 296 -8.70 -10.29 -8.27
CA SER A 296 -9.28 -9.05 -8.79
C SER A 296 -8.56 -7.83 -8.20
N LEU A 297 -8.59 -6.70 -8.90
CA LEU A 297 -8.07 -5.42 -8.41
C LEU A 297 -9.21 -4.46 -8.07
N ALA A 298 -9.01 -3.69 -7.01
CA ALA A 298 -9.86 -2.55 -6.68
C ALA A 298 -8.99 -1.34 -6.31
N VAL A 299 -9.40 -0.16 -6.77
CA VAL A 299 -8.81 1.12 -6.35
C VAL A 299 -9.84 1.87 -5.49
N HIS A 300 -9.39 2.37 -4.36
CA HIS A 300 -10.16 3.14 -3.39
C HIS A 300 -9.57 4.55 -3.26
N GLY A 301 -10.42 5.59 -3.21
CA GLY A 301 -9.97 6.98 -3.16
C GLY A 301 -10.33 7.69 -1.86
N GLY A 302 -9.37 8.31 -1.19
CA GLY A 302 -9.54 9.08 0.05
C GLY A 302 -10.53 10.23 -0.10
N ALA A 303 -10.43 11.00 -1.19
CA ALA A 303 -11.38 12.06 -1.54
C ALA A 303 -12.83 11.55 -1.79
N SER A 304 -13.02 10.24 -1.93
CA SER A 304 -14.33 9.59 -2.09
C SER A 304 -14.72 8.78 -0.85
N ASP A 305 -14.29 9.21 0.35
CA ASP A 305 -14.47 8.49 1.62
C ASP A 305 -14.00 7.02 1.54
N TRP A 306 -12.91 6.77 0.81
CA TRP A 306 -12.33 5.44 0.57
C TRP A 306 -13.26 4.44 -0.13
N ARG A 307 -14.29 4.93 -0.82
CA ARG A 307 -15.11 4.09 -1.71
C ARG A 307 -14.28 3.59 -2.88
N ARG A 308 -14.67 2.43 -3.40
CA ARG A 308 -14.12 1.89 -4.65
C ARG A 308 -14.44 2.84 -5.80
N VAL A 309 -13.41 3.28 -6.51
CA VAL A 309 -13.47 4.23 -7.62
C VAL A 309 -13.09 3.61 -8.96
N ALA A 310 -12.32 2.51 -8.96
CA ALA A 310 -12.01 1.74 -10.16
C ALA A 310 -11.88 0.23 -9.87
N THR A 311 -12.10 -0.59 -10.91
CA THR A 311 -11.90 -2.05 -10.92
C THR A 311 -11.06 -2.42 -12.14
N PRO A 312 -9.73 -2.22 -12.08
CA PRO A 312 -8.84 -2.49 -13.21
C PRO A 312 -8.94 -3.96 -13.67
N GLN A 313 -9.02 -4.17 -14.98
CA GLN A 313 -9.15 -5.51 -15.56
C GLN A 313 -7.78 -6.20 -15.65
N ILE A 314 -7.64 -7.39 -15.06
CA ILE A 314 -6.40 -8.19 -15.05
C ILE A 314 -6.56 -9.60 -15.61
N GLY A 315 -7.68 -9.87 -16.30
CA GLY A 315 -7.96 -11.18 -16.90
C GLY A 315 -8.12 -12.30 -15.86
N SER A 316 -7.75 -13.52 -16.23
CA SER A 316 -7.86 -14.73 -15.39
C SER A 316 -6.64 -14.89 -14.46
N ALA A 317 -6.38 -13.86 -13.66
CA ALA A 317 -5.26 -13.81 -12.74
C ALA A 317 -5.44 -14.77 -11.54
N GLN A 318 -4.32 -15.33 -11.07
CA GLN A 318 -4.21 -16.17 -9.87
C GLN A 318 -3.24 -15.61 -8.83
N GLY A 319 -2.49 -14.56 -9.19
CA GLY A 319 -1.63 -13.80 -8.27
C GLY A 319 -1.48 -12.37 -8.77
N ALA A 320 -1.26 -11.42 -7.85
CA ALA A 320 -0.94 -10.06 -8.21
C ALA A 320 -0.07 -9.36 -7.16
N VAL A 321 0.87 -8.55 -7.63
CA VAL A 321 1.58 -7.52 -6.85
C VAL A 321 1.18 -6.18 -7.44
N VAL A 322 0.88 -5.18 -6.61
CA VAL A 322 0.45 -3.84 -7.04
C VAL A 322 1.43 -2.78 -6.55
N ALA A 323 1.64 -1.74 -7.37
CA ALA A 323 2.48 -0.60 -7.05
C ALA A 323 1.99 0.65 -7.82
N TRP A 324 2.27 1.84 -7.30
CA TRP A 324 1.93 3.10 -7.99
C TRP A 324 3.16 3.76 -8.57
N ARG A 325 3.11 4.07 -9.85
CA ARG A 325 4.10 4.90 -10.53
C ARG A 325 4.23 6.25 -9.85
N ARG A 326 5.47 6.64 -9.54
CA ARG A 326 5.84 7.91 -8.93
C ARG A 326 6.22 8.94 -10.00
N GLY A 327 5.23 9.26 -10.83
CA GLY A 327 5.37 10.24 -11.90
C GLY A 327 5.13 11.65 -11.35
N GLY A 328 6.09 12.55 -11.56
CA GLY A 328 5.97 13.98 -11.26
C GLY A 328 5.12 14.75 -12.26
#